data_AF-A0A9J5XJ69-F1
#
_entry.id   AF-A0A9J5XJ69-F1
#
_cell.length_a   1.000
_cell.length_b   1.000
_cell.length_c   1.000
_cell.angle_alpha   90.00
_cell.angle_beta   90.00
_cell.angle_gamma   90.00
#
_symmetry.space_group_name_H-M   'P 1'
#
loop_
_entity.id
_entity.type
_entity.pdbx_description
1 polymer ?
#
loop_
_entity_poly.entity_id
_entity_poly.type
_entity_poly.pdbx_seq_one_letter_code
_entity_poly.pdbx_strand_id
1 'polypeptide(L)'
;MRGYIRTRISSRAWCDLHPELLSEIAESLGIIDLLGFRGVCKDWRSASFTASASIESTSRDSKLYFLLHNDRDENTILFNPTTNKNYTINIPELKEATCLASTQGWLLISQRGNLFFFCPFSRVKIDLPPIQGLENTPAAAAFTSSPSSIDCVTAIIYKKNDDIVEVNVLERGASVWIKYEYDLKLNQKSFGDAKCATFQQGCLYLMDGFKKLLTFTLEDKSFEMFLVIEQSKDPNLETLSFRYKDKLFSRSNLKKQMNLGDDVTITTCGSTYFGSDLEVLIHNENIEAMEGTNAQHFKGIWIQPRFFQLPPNYSWSL
;
A
#
# COMPACT_ATOMS: atom_id res chain seq x y z
N MET A 1 -71.54 7.85 7.87
CA MET A 1 -70.43 8.26 6.98
C MET A 1 -69.13 7.98 7.75
N ARG A 2 -68.29 7.03 7.30
CA ARG A 2 -67.02 6.69 7.97
C ARG A 2 -65.89 7.43 7.25
N GLY A 3 -65.25 8.36 7.94
CA GLY A 3 -64.04 9.06 7.47
C GLY A 3 -62.78 8.41 8.03
N TYR A 4 -61.68 8.48 7.28
CA TYR A 4 -60.36 8.02 7.71
C TYR A 4 -59.40 9.22 7.77
N ILE A 5 -58.65 9.30 8.87
CA ILE A 5 -57.58 10.30 9.05
C ILE A 5 -56.31 9.70 8.43
N ARG A 6 -55.78 10.37 7.41
CA ARG A 6 -54.47 10.06 6.85
C ARG A 6 -53.42 10.68 7.78
N THR A 7 -52.90 9.93 8.73
CA THR A 7 -51.70 10.34 9.46
C THR A 7 -50.54 10.39 8.46
N ARG A 8 -50.18 11.59 8.00
CA ARG A 8 -48.86 11.80 7.40
C ARG A 8 -47.85 11.59 8.51
N ILE A 9 -47.21 10.41 8.54
CA ILE A 9 -45.95 10.26 9.25
C ILE A 9 -45.01 11.26 8.59
N SER A 10 -44.71 12.35 9.29
CA SER A 10 -43.63 13.25 8.90
C SER A 10 -42.35 12.42 8.94
N SER A 11 -41.86 12.00 7.78
CA SER A 11 -40.52 11.43 7.68
C SER A 11 -39.54 12.57 7.96
N ARG A 12 -39.02 12.65 9.19
CA ARG A 12 -37.88 13.53 9.47
C ARG A 12 -36.73 13.10 8.58
N ALA A 13 -36.09 14.06 7.92
CA ALA A 13 -34.94 13.74 7.09
C ALA A 13 -33.79 13.32 8.01
N TRP A 14 -32.95 12.37 7.58
CA TRP A 14 -31.73 12.02 8.32
C TRP A 14 -30.76 13.20 8.47
N CYS A 15 -30.94 14.26 7.66
CA CYS A 15 -30.26 15.54 7.80
C CYS A 15 -30.69 16.34 9.04
N ASP A 16 -31.84 16.02 9.65
CA ASP A 16 -32.38 16.73 10.83
C ASP A 16 -31.83 16.16 12.16
N LEU A 17 -30.89 15.20 12.11
CA LEU A 17 -30.27 14.64 13.30
C LEU A 17 -29.33 15.66 13.95
N HIS A 18 -29.34 15.74 15.28
CA HIS A 18 -28.49 16.68 16.01
C HIS A 18 -27.00 16.42 15.74
N PRO A 19 -26.17 17.46 15.52
CA PRO A 19 -24.74 17.27 15.22
C PRO A 19 -23.99 16.42 16.23
N GLU A 20 -24.33 16.52 17.51
CA GLU A 20 -23.70 15.72 18.59
C GLU A 20 -23.94 14.22 18.39
N LEU A 21 -25.17 13.82 18.05
CA LEU A 21 -25.49 12.42 17.76
C LEU A 21 -24.78 11.94 16.49
N LEU A 22 -24.64 12.81 15.49
CA LEU A 22 -23.86 12.48 14.28
C LEU A 22 -22.38 12.25 14.62
N SER A 23 -21.81 13.05 15.51
CA SER A 23 -20.43 12.87 15.98
C SER A 23 -20.27 11.58 16.78
N GLU A 24 -21.18 11.26 17.70
CA GLU A 24 -21.16 10.00 18.44
C GLU A 24 -21.25 8.78 17.52
N ILE A 25 -22.15 8.83 16.51
CA ILE A 25 -22.22 7.78 15.50
C ILE A 25 -20.89 7.68 14.76
N ALA A 26 -20.36 8.80 14.27
CA ALA A 26 -19.10 8.83 13.53
C ALA A 26 -17.92 8.24 14.32
N GLU A 27 -17.82 8.53 15.62
CA GLU A 27 -16.75 8.03 16.51
C GLU A 27 -16.84 6.51 16.74
N SER A 28 -18.02 5.92 16.58
CA SER A 28 -18.22 4.47 16.68
C SER A 28 -17.85 3.68 15.41
N LEU A 29 -17.64 4.38 14.27
CA LEU A 29 -17.43 3.74 12.98
C LEU A 29 -15.95 3.47 12.69
N GLY A 30 -15.68 2.32 12.10
CA GLY A 30 -14.39 2.07 11.45
C GLY A 30 -14.23 2.92 10.19
N ILE A 31 -12.99 3.11 9.73
CA ILE A 31 -12.69 4.03 8.62
C ILE A 31 -13.52 3.79 7.36
N ILE A 32 -13.80 2.53 6.99
CA ILE A 32 -14.58 2.22 5.78
C ILE A 32 -16.02 2.67 5.93
N ASP A 33 -16.65 2.38 7.07
CA ASP A 33 -18.02 2.80 7.36
C ASP A 33 -18.11 4.33 7.50
N LEU A 34 -17.06 4.95 8.05
CA LEU A 34 -16.95 6.41 8.18
C LEU A 34 -16.86 7.11 6.82
N LEU A 35 -16.24 6.51 5.80
CA LEU A 35 -16.26 7.04 4.43
C LEU A 35 -17.65 7.00 3.82
N GLY A 36 -18.44 5.94 4.09
CA GLY A 36 -19.84 5.88 3.71
C GLY A 36 -20.67 6.95 4.41
N PHE A 37 -20.46 7.12 5.73
CA PHE A 37 -21.10 8.15 6.55
C PHE A 37 -20.87 9.56 5.99
N ARG A 38 -19.63 9.86 5.56
CA ARG A 38 -19.24 11.13 4.90
C ARG A 38 -19.94 11.40 3.56
N GLY A 39 -20.44 10.36 2.91
CA GLY A 39 -21.09 10.43 1.60
C GLY A 39 -22.54 10.92 1.65
N VAL A 40 -23.18 10.94 2.83
CA VAL A 40 -24.62 11.19 2.97
C VAL A 40 -25.00 12.66 2.66
N CYS A 41 -24.48 13.61 3.43
CA CYS A 41 -24.69 15.05 3.22
C CYS A 41 -23.56 15.88 3.85
N LYS A 42 -23.65 17.22 3.72
CA LYS A 42 -22.63 18.15 4.27
C LYS A 42 -22.50 18.06 5.80
N ASP A 43 -23.61 17.88 6.51
CA ASP A 43 -23.60 17.84 7.98
C ASP A 43 -22.96 16.55 8.50
N TRP A 44 -23.29 15.41 7.90
CA TRP A 44 -22.66 14.12 8.22
C TRP A 44 -21.16 14.13 7.87
N ARG A 45 -20.80 14.73 6.73
CA ARG A 45 -19.39 14.96 6.39
C ARG A 45 -18.70 15.80 7.46
N SER A 46 -19.34 16.88 7.93
CA SER A 46 -18.77 17.73 8.96
C SER A 46 -18.60 17.00 10.29
N ALA A 47 -19.61 16.24 10.72
CA ALA A 47 -19.58 15.50 11.99
C ALA A 47 -18.48 14.43 12.04
N SER A 48 -18.08 13.91 10.88
CA SER A 48 -17.04 12.87 10.78
C SER A 48 -15.60 13.35 10.95
N PHE A 49 -15.34 14.67 10.96
CA PHE A 49 -13.96 15.19 10.95
C PHE A 49 -13.16 14.75 12.18
N THR A 50 -13.75 14.85 13.37
CA THR A 50 -13.11 14.45 14.64
C THR A 50 -12.78 12.96 14.63
N ALA A 51 -13.75 12.11 14.26
CA ALA A 51 -13.55 10.67 14.17
C ALA A 51 -12.44 10.30 13.17
N SER A 52 -12.36 11.01 12.04
CA SER A 52 -11.32 10.77 11.03
C SER A 52 -9.94 11.12 11.55
N ALA A 53 -9.80 12.28 12.20
CA ALA A 53 -8.55 12.71 12.81
C ALA A 53 -8.08 11.72 13.89
N SER A 54 -9.01 11.20 14.70
CA SER A 54 -8.72 10.19 15.74
C SER A 54 -8.21 8.87 15.14
N ILE A 55 -8.83 8.40 14.06
CA ILE A 55 -8.39 7.20 13.33
C ILE A 55 -6.99 7.40 12.74
N GLU A 56 -6.72 8.57 12.16
CA GLU A 56 -5.41 8.91 11.61
C GLU A 56 -4.33 9.01 12.71
N SER A 57 -4.66 9.55 13.89
CA SER A 57 -3.72 9.66 15.01
C SER A 57 -3.40 8.32 15.68
N THR A 58 -4.35 7.38 15.70
CA THR A 58 -4.19 6.05 16.33
C THR A 58 -3.45 5.05 15.42
N SER A 59 -2.89 5.53 14.32
CA SER A 59 -2.48 4.72 13.19
C SER A 59 -1.27 3.79 13.41
N ARG A 60 -0.60 3.87 14.57
CA ARG A 60 0.44 2.91 14.99
C ARG A 60 -0.12 1.51 15.27
N ASP A 61 -1.41 1.41 15.58
CA ASP A 61 -2.12 0.13 15.79
C ASP A 61 -3.14 -0.17 14.67
N SER A 62 -3.08 0.57 13.55
CA SER A 62 -4.03 0.39 12.45
C SER A 62 -3.85 -0.99 11.80
N LYS A 63 -4.91 -1.79 11.87
CA LYS A 63 -4.95 -3.15 11.36
C LYS A 63 -4.87 -3.15 9.84
N LEU A 64 -4.08 -4.06 9.30
CA LEU A 64 -3.95 -4.23 7.85
C LEU A 64 -5.23 -4.81 7.25
N TYR A 65 -5.59 -4.27 6.11
CA TYR A 65 -6.62 -4.79 5.22
C TYR A 65 -5.92 -5.37 3.98
N PHE A 66 -6.66 -6.17 3.22
CA PHE A 66 -6.14 -6.79 2.01
C PHE A 66 -7.00 -6.39 0.81
N LEU A 67 -6.42 -5.67 -0.14
CA LEU A 67 -7.03 -5.39 -1.43
C LEU A 67 -6.73 -6.54 -2.39
N LEU A 68 -7.74 -7.04 -3.08
CA LEU A 68 -7.64 -8.07 -4.10
C LEU A 68 -8.33 -7.57 -5.36
N HIS A 69 -7.57 -7.49 -6.45
CA HIS A 69 -8.08 -7.06 -7.76
C HIS A 69 -7.56 -7.97 -8.86
N ASN A 70 -8.17 -7.90 -10.05
CA ASN A 70 -7.62 -8.50 -11.26
C ASN A 70 -7.86 -7.53 -12.44
N ASP A 71 -7.30 -7.86 -13.61
CA ASP A 71 -7.36 -6.96 -14.77
C ASP A 71 -8.66 -7.11 -15.59
N ARG A 72 -9.50 -8.11 -15.27
CA ARG A 72 -10.75 -8.42 -16.00
C ARG A 72 -11.98 -7.79 -15.36
N ASP A 73 -12.00 -7.72 -14.03
CA ASP A 73 -13.12 -7.25 -13.24
C ASP A 73 -12.99 -5.75 -12.94
N GLU A 74 -14.12 -5.05 -12.92
CA GLU A 74 -14.16 -3.62 -12.54
C GLU A 74 -14.10 -3.41 -11.03
N ASN A 75 -14.37 -4.47 -10.27
CA ASN A 75 -14.53 -4.42 -8.83
C ASN A 75 -13.27 -4.93 -8.11
N THR A 76 -12.78 -4.14 -7.17
CA THR A 76 -11.74 -4.55 -6.21
C THR A 76 -12.41 -5.00 -4.91
N ILE A 77 -11.93 -6.11 -4.34
CA ILE A 77 -12.37 -6.58 -3.03
C ILE A 77 -11.41 -6.00 -1.99
N LEU A 78 -11.95 -5.29 -1.02
CA LEU A 78 -11.24 -4.93 0.21
C LEU A 78 -11.70 -5.86 1.33
N PHE A 79 -10.79 -6.68 1.82
CA PHE A 79 -11.04 -7.59 2.94
C PHE A 79 -10.48 -7.01 4.24
N ASN A 80 -11.29 -7.07 5.30
CA ASN A 80 -10.85 -6.84 6.67
C ASN A 80 -10.64 -8.19 7.37
N PRO A 81 -9.39 -8.64 7.59
CA PRO A 81 -9.09 -9.92 8.24
C PRO A 81 -9.55 -10.01 9.70
N THR A 82 -9.73 -8.87 10.36
CA THR A 82 -10.12 -8.83 11.79
C THR A 82 -11.60 -9.11 11.96
N THR A 83 -12.44 -8.50 11.12
CA THR A 83 -13.89 -8.64 11.22
C THR A 83 -14.46 -9.68 10.26
N ASN A 84 -13.61 -10.27 9.42
CA ASN A 84 -13.99 -11.18 8.35
C ASN A 84 -15.05 -10.56 7.40
N LYS A 85 -14.89 -9.27 7.07
CA LYS A 85 -15.82 -8.52 6.21
C LYS A 85 -15.18 -8.22 4.86
N ASN A 86 -15.95 -8.42 3.79
CA ASN A 86 -15.61 -8.01 2.42
C ASN A 86 -16.35 -6.73 2.06
N TYR A 87 -15.65 -5.79 1.44
CA TYR A 87 -16.22 -4.60 0.83
C TYR A 87 -15.88 -4.62 -0.66
N THR A 88 -16.85 -4.30 -1.51
CA THR A 88 -16.62 -4.12 -2.94
C THR A 88 -16.40 -2.64 -3.22
N ILE A 89 -15.25 -2.31 -3.79
CA ILE A 89 -14.86 -0.94 -4.10
C ILE A 89 -14.42 -0.88 -5.56
N ASN A 90 -14.94 0.09 -6.32
CA ASN A 90 -14.49 0.32 -7.68
C ASN A 90 -13.18 1.14 -7.64
N ILE A 91 -12.05 0.59 -8.07
CA ILE A 91 -10.75 1.29 -8.11
C ILE A 91 -10.18 1.19 -9.52
N PRO A 92 -10.60 2.06 -10.46
CA PRO A 92 -10.17 1.97 -11.85
C PRO A 92 -8.65 2.19 -12.02
N GLU A 93 -8.01 2.88 -11.08
CA GLU A 93 -6.56 3.08 -11.03
C GLU A 93 -5.77 1.77 -10.83
N LEU A 94 -6.41 0.70 -10.37
CA LEU A 94 -5.79 -0.63 -10.21
C LEU A 94 -6.00 -1.54 -11.42
N LYS A 95 -6.81 -1.15 -12.40
CA LYS A 95 -7.04 -1.97 -13.61
C LYS A 95 -5.80 -1.97 -14.49
N GLU A 96 -5.30 -3.15 -14.88
CA GLU A 96 -4.07 -3.28 -15.68
C GLU A 96 -2.88 -2.56 -15.05
N ALA A 97 -2.86 -2.53 -13.72
CA ALA A 97 -1.85 -1.84 -12.94
C ALA A 97 -1.02 -2.84 -12.13
N THR A 98 0.20 -2.44 -11.81
CA THR A 98 1.09 -3.15 -10.89
C THR A 98 1.40 -2.24 -9.73
N CYS A 99 1.09 -2.69 -8.52
CA CYS A 99 1.48 -1.99 -7.30
C CYS A 99 2.94 -2.33 -6.98
N LEU A 100 3.80 -1.31 -6.94
CA LEU A 100 5.24 -1.46 -6.68
C LEU A 100 5.56 -1.40 -5.18
N ALA A 101 4.76 -0.65 -4.43
CA ALA A 101 4.86 -0.51 -2.99
C ALA A 101 3.52 -0.11 -2.37
N SER A 102 3.27 -0.58 -1.15
CA SER A 102 2.18 -0.11 -0.30
C SER A 102 2.73 0.28 1.06
N THR A 103 2.71 1.56 1.39
CA THR A 103 3.29 2.07 2.63
C THR A 103 2.35 3.09 3.25
N GLN A 104 1.95 2.83 4.50
CA GLN A 104 1.12 3.74 5.31
C GLN A 104 -0.16 4.24 4.60
N GLY A 105 -0.81 3.39 3.81
CA GLY A 105 -2.06 3.73 3.12
C GLY A 105 -1.90 4.43 1.76
N TRP A 106 -0.65 4.66 1.34
CA TRP A 106 -0.30 5.07 -0.02
C TRP A 106 0.16 3.87 -0.83
N LEU A 107 -0.23 3.85 -2.10
CA LEU A 107 0.22 2.91 -3.11
C LEU A 107 1.13 3.66 -4.09
N LEU A 108 2.23 3.05 -4.51
CA LEU A 108 2.95 3.46 -5.72
C LEU A 108 2.57 2.51 -6.86
N ILE A 109 1.93 3.06 -7.89
CA ILE A 109 1.32 2.28 -8.96
C ILE A 109 2.04 2.56 -10.29
N SER A 110 2.31 1.50 -11.04
CA SER A 110 2.66 1.54 -12.45
C SER A 110 1.47 1.05 -13.28
N GLN A 111 0.96 1.88 -14.19
CA GLN A 111 -0.19 1.56 -15.03
C GLN A 111 0.02 2.11 -16.44
N ARG A 112 0.17 1.21 -17.42
CA ARG A 112 0.33 1.57 -18.85
C ARG A 112 1.40 2.66 -19.07
N GLY A 113 2.57 2.48 -18.43
CA GLY A 113 3.70 3.41 -18.51
C GLY A 113 3.65 4.62 -17.59
N ASN A 114 2.49 4.89 -16.98
CA ASN A 114 2.36 5.96 -15.99
C ASN A 114 2.77 5.48 -14.61
N LEU A 115 3.43 6.36 -13.85
CA LEU A 115 3.79 6.14 -12.46
C LEU A 115 3.07 7.18 -11.60
N PHE A 116 2.44 6.75 -10.51
CA PHE A 116 1.76 7.68 -9.61
C PHE A 116 1.61 7.11 -8.21
N PHE A 117 1.58 8.01 -7.22
CA PHE A 117 1.07 7.68 -5.91
C PHE A 117 -0.45 7.72 -5.89
N PHE A 118 -1.06 6.82 -5.13
CA PHE A 118 -2.49 6.75 -5.00
C PHE A 118 -2.91 6.38 -3.57
N CYS A 119 -3.86 7.11 -3.02
CA CYS A 119 -4.57 6.71 -1.80
C CYS A 119 -5.99 6.25 -2.17
N PRO A 120 -6.29 4.94 -2.11
CA PRO A 120 -7.58 4.40 -2.54
C PRO A 120 -8.80 5.01 -1.85
N PHE A 121 -8.68 5.37 -0.57
CA PHE A 121 -9.79 5.78 0.26
C PHE A 121 -10.12 7.27 0.14
N SER A 122 -9.12 8.10 -0.12
CA SER A 122 -9.32 9.52 -0.41
C SER A 122 -9.37 9.85 -1.89
N ARG A 123 -9.07 8.87 -2.76
CA ARG A 123 -8.93 9.03 -4.22
C ARG A 123 -7.86 10.04 -4.63
N VAL A 124 -6.97 10.36 -3.70
CA VAL A 124 -5.88 11.27 -3.99
C VAL A 124 -4.90 10.55 -4.90
N LYS A 125 -4.59 11.18 -6.03
CA LYS A 125 -3.63 10.72 -7.02
C LYS A 125 -2.56 11.78 -7.23
N ILE A 126 -1.31 11.35 -7.33
CA ILE A 126 -0.15 12.21 -7.56
C ILE A 126 0.70 11.57 -8.66
N ASP A 127 0.68 12.15 -9.86
CA ASP A 127 1.48 11.65 -10.98
C ASP A 127 2.97 11.95 -10.78
N LEU A 128 3.81 10.99 -11.20
CA LEU A 128 5.27 11.08 -11.21
C LEU A 128 5.77 11.07 -12.67
N PRO A 129 7.00 11.56 -12.93
CA PRO A 129 7.62 11.40 -14.24
C PRO A 129 7.70 9.90 -14.63
N PRO A 130 7.53 9.55 -15.91
CA PRO A 130 7.62 8.16 -16.35
C PRO A 130 9.08 7.65 -16.34
N ILE A 131 9.26 6.34 -16.19
CA ILE A 131 10.54 5.65 -16.38
C ILE A 131 10.40 4.75 -17.61
N GLN A 132 11.20 5.03 -18.64
CA GLN A 132 11.19 4.24 -19.89
C GLN A 132 11.63 2.80 -19.61
N GLY A 133 10.88 1.83 -20.14
CA GLY A 133 11.21 0.40 -20.04
C GLY A 133 10.83 -0.27 -18.72
N LEU A 134 10.22 0.46 -17.77
CA LEU A 134 9.74 -0.14 -16.51
C LEU A 134 8.50 -1.02 -16.70
N GLU A 135 7.75 -0.82 -17.80
CA GLU A 135 6.56 -1.60 -18.10
C GLU A 135 6.88 -3.11 -18.12
N ASN A 136 6.08 -3.90 -17.40
CA ASN A 136 6.21 -5.34 -17.27
C ASN A 136 7.51 -5.85 -16.62
N THR A 137 8.31 -4.96 -16.03
CA THR A 137 9.50 -5.36 -15.29
C THR A 137 9.15 -5.52 -13.80
N PRO A 138 9.42 -6.69 -13.18
CA PRO A 138 9.27 -6.86 -11.74
C PRO A 138 10.13 -5.84 -11.00
N ALA A 139 9.48 -4.97 -10.24
CA ALA A 139 10.13 -3.90 -9.51
C ALA A 139 9.59 -3.84 -8.08
N ALA A 140 10.45 -3.38 -7.18
CA ALA A 140 10.07 -2.96 -5.84
C ALA A 140 10.25 -1.44 -5.73
N ALA A 141 9.57 -0.83 -4.79
CA ALA A 141 9.76 0.59 -4.52
C ALA A 141 9.67 0.87 -3.02
N ALA A 142 10.20 2.03 -2.64
CA ALA A 142 10.09 2.58 -1.31
C ALA A 142 10.07 4.11 -1.39
N PHE A 143 9.56 4.75 -0.34
CA PHE A 143 9.64 6.19 -0.19
C PHE A 143 9.85 6.58 1.28
N THR A 144 10.59 7.67 1.51
CA THR A 144 11.10 8.06 2.85
C THR A 144 9.99 8.53 3.81
N SER A 145 8.99 9.22 3.28
CA SER A 145 7.90 9.82 4.05
C SER A 145 6.62 9.85 3.21
N SER A 146 5.48 10.21 3.81
CA SER A 146 4.22 10.37 3.08
C SER A 146 4.47 11.18 1.80
N PRO A 147 3.90 10.79 0.66
CA PRO A 147 4.08 11.55 -0.55
C PRO A 147 3.75 13.04 -0.33
N SER A 148 2.70 13.33 0.42
CA SER A 148 2.32 14.71 0.75
C SER A 148 3.38 15.56 1.51
N SER A 149 4.50 14.98 1.97
CA SER A 149 5.59 15.67 2.66
C SER A 149 6.63 16.26 1.70
N ILE A 150 7.20 17.42 2.04
CA ILE A 150 8.15 18.15 1.17
C ILE A 150 9.52 17.45 1.04
N ASP A 151 9.85 16.60 2.00
CA ASP A 151 11.10 15.83 2.10
C ASP A 151 10.97 14.40 1.55
N CYS A 152 9.87 14.10 0.85
CA CYS A 152 9.63 12.78 0.30
C CYS A 152 10.63 12.49 -0.83
N VAL A 153 11.36 11.38 -0.68
CA VAL A 153 12.23 10.80 -1.70
C VAL A 153 11.69 9.43 -2.05
N THR A 154 11.54 9.16 -3.33
CA THR A 154 11.00 7.91 -3.88
C THR A 154 12.10 7.16 -4.60
N ALA A 155 12.20 5.85 -4.36
CA ALA A 155 13.08 4.97 -5.12
C ALA A 155 12.30 3.82 -5.74
N ILE A 156 12.57 3.56 -7.02
CA ILE A 156 12.10 2.37 -7.74
C ILE A 156 13.31 1.54 -8.12
N ILE A 157 13.23 0.24 -7.86
CA ILE A 157 14.35 -0.69 -7.99
C ILE A 157 13.90 -1.89 -8.80
N TYR A 158 14.69 -2.26 -9.79
CA TYR A 158 14.48 -3.46 -10.57
C TYR A 158 15.80 -4.06 -11.06
N LYS A 159 15.76 -5.35 -11.40
CA LYS A 159 16.86 -6.00 -12.11
C LYS A 159 16.75 -5.63 -13.59
N LYS A 160 17.74 -4.87 -14.09
CA LYS A 160 17.83 -4.50 -15.50
C LYS A 160 18.20 -5.71 -16.36
N ASN A 161 19.03 -6.59 -15.80
CA ASN A 161 19.39 -7.90 -16.33
C ASN A 161 19.92 -8.75 -15.16
N ASP A 162 20.50 -9.93 -15.44
CA ASP A 162 21.04 -10.82 -14.41
C ASP A 162 22.23 -10.24 -13.64
N ASP A 163 22.95 -9.29 -14.23
CA ASP A 163 24.18 -8.71 -13.69
C ASP A 163 23.97 -7.33 -13.06
N ILE A 164 22.90 -6.60 -13.39
CA ILE A 164 22.71 -5.18 -12.99
C ILE A 164 21.40 -4.97 -12.24
N VAL A 165 21.51 -4.40 -11.03
CA VAL A 165 20.39 -3.79 -10.29
C VAL A 165 20.39 -2.29 -10.55
N GLU A 166 19.27 -1.73 -11.01
CA GLU A 166 19.11 -0.29 -11.25
C GLU A 166 18.19 0.30 -10.17
N VAL A 167 18.65 1.36 -9.50
CA VAL A 167 17.89 2.19 -8.55
C VAL A 167 17.62 3.54 -9.19
N ASN A 168 16.35 3.86 -9.38
CA ASN A 168 15.88 5.15 -9.85
C ASN A 168 15.36 5.96 -8.66
N VAL A 169 15.95 7.12 -8.38
CA VAL A 169 15.59 8.00 -7.26
C VAL A 169 14.94 9.29 -7.76
N LEU A 170 13.85 9.70 -7.13
CA LEU A 170 13.15 10.95 -7.38
C LEU A 170 12.90 11.67 -6.06
N GLU A 171 13.51 12.85 -5.93
CA GLU A 171 13.19 13.80 -4.87
C GLU A 171 11.91 14.55 -5.22
N ARG A 172 11.12 14.90 -4.21
CA ARG A 172 9.94 15.74 -4.44
C ARG A 172 10.32 17.08 -5.05
N GLY A 173 9.51 17.55 -6.00
CA GLY A 173 9.76 18.78 -6.77
C GLY A 173 10.65 18.57 -7.99
N ALA A 174 11.40 17.47 -8.06
CA ALA A 174 12.19 17.13 -9.24
C ALA A 174 11.31 16.62 -10.39
N SER A 175 11.76 16.86 -11.62
CA SER A 175 11.07 16.43 -12.85
C SER A 175 11.72 15.22 -13.53
N VAL A 176 12.87 14.76 -13.03
CA VAL A 176 13.68 13.70 -13.65
C VAL A 176 14.17 12.73 -12.59
N TRP A 177 14.13 11.44 -12.91
CA TRP A 177 14.70 10.37 -12.10
C TRP A 177 16.22 10.30 -12.25
N ILE A 178 16.93 10.21 -11.13
CA ILE A 178 18.37 9.98 -11.11
C ILE A 178 18.63 8.48 -10.99
N LYS A 179 19.54 7.97 -11.83
CA LYS A 179 19.81 6.53 -11.96
C LYS A 179 21.13 6.16 -11.29
N TYR A 180 21.09 5.05 -10.56
CA TYR A 180 22.26 4.41 -9.96
C TYR A 180 22.24 2.92 -10.30
N GLU A 181 23.38 2.37 -10.66
CA GLU A 181 23.50 0.97 -11.05
C GLU A 181 24.47 0.25 -10.11
N TYR A 182 24.11 -0.97 -9.72
CA TYR A 182 24.97 -1.89 -8.98
C TYR A 182 25.25 -3.13 -9.83
N ASP A 183 26.51 -3.31 -10.20
CA ASP A 183 26.97 -4.46 -10.98
C ASP A 183 27.28 -5.64 -10.05
N LEU A 184 26.40 -6.63 -10.04
CA LEU A 184 26.51 -7.86 -9.26
C LEU A 184 27.74 -8.67 -9.67
N LYS A 185 28.08 -8.69 -10.97
CA LYS A 185 29.14 -9.52 -11.53
C LYS A 185 30.53 -8.97 -11.18
N LEU A 186 30.73 -7.66 -11.32
CA LEU A 186 31.98 -7.00 -10.91
C LEU A 186 32.24 -7.19 -9.42
N ASN A 187 31.19 -7.23 -8.61
CA ASN A 187 31.29 -7.45 -7.17
C ASN A 187 31.30 -8.95 -6.77
N GLN A 188 31.26 -9.88 -7.74
CA GLN A 188 31.16 -11.33 -7.50
C GLN A 188 30.01 -11.71 -6.55
N LYS A 189 28.90 -10.98 -6.66
CA LYS A 189 27.68 -11.17 -5.89
C LYS A 189 26.58 -11.74 -6.78
N SER A 190 25.52 -12.20 -6.14
CA SER A 190 24.26 -12.50 -6.80
C SER A 190 23.12 -11.96 -5.97
N PHE A 191 22.05 -11.52 -6.61
CA PHE A 191 20.85 -11.00 -5.95
C PHE A 191 19.62 -11.51 -6.69
N GLY A 192 18.69 -12.10 -5.94
CA GLY A 192 17.42 -12.58 -6.49
C GLY A 192 16.48 -11.43 -6.84
N ASP A 193 15.26 -11.76 -7.25
CA ASP A 193 14.23 -10.75 -7.46
C ASP A 193 13.89 -10.07 -6.14
N ALA A 194 13.76 -8.75 -6.20
CA ALA A 194 13.38 -7.94 -5.06
C ALA A 194 12.01 -8.37 -4.52
N LYS A 195 11.96 -8.71 -3.24
CA LYS A 195 10.74 -9.09 -2.53
C LYS A 195 10.05 -7.88 -1.90
N CYS A 196 10.83 -6.92 -1.42
CA CYS A 196 10.33 -5.66 -0.91
C CYS A 196 11.48 -4.66 -0.79
N ALA A 197 11.13 -3.39 -0.59
CA ALA A 197 12.07 -2.34 -0.24
C ALA A 197 11.50 -1.46 0.87
N THR A 198 12.38 -0.79 1.63
CA THR A 198 11.99 0.28 2.56
C THR A 198 13.08 1.33 2.70
N PHE A 199 12.72 2.51 3.19
CA PHE A 199 13.66 3.53 3.60
C PHE A 199 13.73 3.62 5.12
N GLN A 200 14.95 3.59 5.66
CA GLN A 200 15.20 3.89 7.06
C GLN A 200 16.45 4.78 7.16
N GLN A 201 16.31 5.92 7.85
CA GLN A 201 17.44 6.81 8.18
C GLN A 201 18.30 7.21 6.96
N GLY A 202 17.66 7.52 5.82
CA GLY A 202 18.37 7.93 4.60
C GLY A 202 18.99 6.78 3.78
N CYS A 203 18.81 5.54 4.23
CA CYS A 203 19.26 4.34 3.53
C CYS A 203 18.07 3.55 2.99
N LEU A 204 18.18 3.17 1.71
CA LEU A 204 17.25 2.26 1.05
C LEU A 204 17.68 0.83 1.32
N TYR A 205 16.77 -0.01 1.77
CA TYR A 205 16.98 -1.43 2.04
C TYR A 205 16.17 -2.26 1.06
N LEU A 206 16.81 -3.18 0.35
CA LEU A 206 16.21 -4.07 -0.63
C LEU A 206 16.47 -5.53 -0.24
N MET A 207 15.42 -6.31 -0.02
CA MET A 207 15.54 -7.72 0.33
C MET A 207 15.12 -8.63 -0.83
N ASP A 208 15.91 -9.66 -1.10
CA ASP A 208 15.55 -10.73 -2.03
C ASP A 208 14.90 -11.93 -1.33
N GLY A 209 14.57 -12.97 -2.11
CA GLY A 209 14.02 -14.23 -1.62
C GLY A 209 15.01 -15.14 -0.89
N PHE A 210 16.30 -14.78 -0.82
CA PHE A 210 17.40 -15.61 -0.36
C PHE A 210 18.15 -15.00 0.83
N LYS A 211 17.46 -14.15 1.62
CA LYS A 211 18.00 -13.44 2.79
C LYS A 211 19.14 -12.49 2.46
N LYS A 212 19.33 -12.10 1.20
CA LYS A 212 20.30 -11.07 0.85
C LYS A 212 19.65 -9.71 0.96
N LEU A 213 20.43 -8.76 1.44
CA LEU A 213 20.05 -7.38 1.62
C LEU A 213 21.01 -6.52 0.82
N LEU A 214 20.50 -5.79 -0.15
CA LEU A 214 21.23 -4.73 -0.84
C LEU A 214 20.80 -3.41 -0.23
N THR A 215 21.75 -2.59 0.19
CA THR A 215 21.50 -1.23 0.68
C THR A 215 21.95 -0.21 -0.35
N PHE A 216 21.31 0.96 -0.34
CA PHE A 216 21.75 2.14 -1.08
C PHE A 216 21.62 3.38 -0.21
N THR A 217 22.74 4.01 0.11
CA THR A 217 22.80 5.22 0.94
C THR A 217 22.62 6.45 0.04
N LEU A 218 21.61 7.28 0.31
CA LEU A 218 21.31 8.47 -0.52
C LEU A 218 22.43 9.52 -0.47
N GLU A 219 23.04 9.72 0.71
CA GLU A 219 24.08 10.72 0.94
C GLU A 219 25.37 10.36 0.18
N ASP A 220 25.87 9.13 0.39
CA ASP A 220 27.12 8.66 -0.20
C ASP A 220 26.97 8.12 -1.62
N LYS A 221 25.73 7.86 -2.07
CA LYS A 221 25.40 7.22 -3.36
C LYS A 221 26.12 5.88 -3.54
N SER A 222 26.27 5.15 -2.44
CA SER A 222 26.99 3.89 -2.35
C SER A 222 26.05 2.72 -2.15
N PHE A 223 26.49 1.54 -2.60
CA PHE A 223 25.78 0.28 -2.41
C PHE A 223 26.59 -0.66 -1.53
N GLU A 224 25.91 -1.38 -0.65
CA GLU A 224 26.51 -2.45 0.13
C GLU A 224 25.60 -3.67 0.17
N MET A 225 26.19 -4.87 0.24
CA MET A 225 25.43 -6.11 0.23
C MET A 225 25.74 -6.97 1.46
N PHE A 226 24.68 -7.36 2.14
CA PHE A 226 24.70 -8.13 3.38
C PHE A 226 23.92 -9.43 3.24
N LEU A 227 24.20 -10.36 4.15
CA LEU A 227 23.40 -11.55 4.38
C LEU A 227 22.67 -11.40 5.71
N VAL A 228 21.34 -11.47 5.67
CA VAL A 228 20.49 -11.41 6.86
C VAL A 228 20.51 -12.76 7.56
N ILE A 229 20.89 -12.75 8.84
CA ILE A 229 20.92 -13.93 9.71
C ILE A 229 19.98 -13.71 10.89
N GLU A 230 19.27 -14.78 11.32
CA GLU A 230 18.18 -14.65 12.29
C GLU A 230 18.66 -14.53 13.74
N GLN A 231 19.77 -15.17 14.09
CA GLN A 231 20.35 -15.12 15.43
C GLN A 231 21.85 -15.35 15.37
N SER A 232 22.62 -14.49 16.02
CA SER A 232 24.05 -14.69 16.26
C SER A 232 24.44 -14.03 17.58
N LYS A 233 25.43 -14.61 18.25
CA LYS A 233 26.00 -14.09 19.50
C LYS A 233 27.13 -13.09 19.27
N ASP A 234 27.43 -12.76 18.02
CA ASP A 234 28.49 -11.82 17.69
C ASP A 234 28.05 -10.38 18.01
N PRO A 235 28.70 -9.69 18.96
CA PRO A 235 28.35 -8.34 19.36
C PRO A 235 28.64 -7.28 18.28
N ASN A 236 29.39 -7.61 17.23
CA ASN A 236 29.72 -6.68 16.14
C ASN A 236 28.69 -6.67 15.00
N LEU A 237 27.60 -7.43 15.12
CA LEU A 237 26.57 -7.48 14.09
C LEU A 237 25.66 -6.27 14.14
N GLU A 238 25.48 -5.64 12.98
CA GLU A 238 24.46 -4.63 12.79
C GLU A 238 23.07 -5.27 12.82
N THR A 239 22.15 -4.59 13.51
CA THR A 239 20.76 -5.03 13.63
C THR A 239 19.88 -4.20 12.70
N LEU A 240 18.98 -4.85 11.97
CA LEU A 240 18.00 -4.15 11.15
C LEU A 240 17.11 -3.28 12.05
N SER A 241 16.90 -2.03 11.63
CA SER A 241 16.00 -1.07 12.29
C SER A 241 14.51 -1.37 12.05
N PHE A 242 14.20 -2.47 11.37
CA PHE A 242 12.85 -2.92 11.02
C PHE A 242 12.74 -4.44 11.14
N ARG A 243 11.51 -4.93 11.21
CA ARG A 243 11.20 -6.36 11.10
C ARG A 243 10.68 -6.67 9.71
N TYR A 244 10.75 -7.94 9.30
CA TYR A 244 10.10 -8.38 8.07
C TYR A 244 9.30 -9.67 8.28
N LYS A 245 8.32 -9.87 7.41
CA LYS A 245 7.48 -11.07 7.36
C LYS A 245 7.51 -11.63 5.94
N ASP A 246 7.93 -12.87 5.84
CA ASP A 246 7.82 -13.67 4.63
C ASP A 246 6.51 -14.48 4.63
N LYS A 247 5.95 -14.72 3.44
CA LYS A 247 4.81 -15.63 3.26
C LYS A 247 3.60 -15.29 4.14
N LEU A 248 3.32 -14.00 4.36
CA LEU A 248 2.27 -13.55 5.27
C LEU A 248 0.88 -14.00 4.80
N PHE A 249 0.57 -13.86 3.51
CA PHE A 249 -0.67 -14.34 2.93
C PHE A 249 -0.74 -15.86 3.01
N SER A 250 0.31 -16.55 2.54
CA SER A 250 0.36 -18.01 2.48
C SER A 250 0.26 -18.70 3.85
N ARG A 251 0.81 -18.10 4.90
CA ARG A 251 0.73 -18.63 6.28
C ARG A 251 -0.53 -18.21 7.02
N SER A 252 -1.35 -17.34 6.43
CA SER A 252 -2.61 -16.90 7.02
C SER A 252 -3.79 -17.77 6.56
N ASN A 253 -4.95 -17.56 7.19
CA ASN A 253 -6.22 -18.14 6.74
C ASN A 253 -6.96 -17.27 5.71
N LEU A 254 -6.32 -16.24 5.14
CA LEU A 254 -7.00 -15.27 4.27
C LEU A 254 -7.64 -15.93 3.05
N LYS A 255 -6.96 -16.86 2.37
CA LYS A 255 -7.51 -17.57 1.19
C LYS A 255 -8.87 -18.19 1.51
N LYS A 256 -8.96 -18.88 2.65
CA LYS A 256 -10.19 -19.52 3.14
C LYS A 256 -11.23 -18.48 3.57
N GLN A 257 -10.83 -17.45 4.31
CA GLN A 257 -11.72 -16.40 4.78
C GLN A 257 -12.38 -15.60 3.64
N MET A 258 -11.64 -15.39 2.56
CA MET A 258 -12.10 -14.71 1.36
C MET A 258 -12.84 -15.63 0.38
N ASN A 259 -12.99 -16.93 0.71
CA ASN A 259 -13.59 -17.95 -0.14
C ASN A 259 -12.94 -18.06 -1.53
N LEU A 260 -11.60 -17.93 -1.60
CA LEU A 260 -10.87 -18.08 -2.86
C LEU A 260 -10.63 -19.57 -3.17
N GLY A 261 -10.92 -19.97 -4.40
CA GLY A 261 -10.75 -21.35 -4.88
C GLY A 261 -9.29 -21.76 -5.08
N ASP A 262 -9.08 -23.02 -5.42
CA ASP A 262 -7.75 -23.57 -5.73
C ASP A 262 -7.27 -23.27 -7.14
N ASP A 263 -8.15 -22.74 -7.98
CA ASP A 263 -7.91 -22.21 -9.32
C ASP A 263 -7.42 -20.74 -9.31
N VAL A 264 -7.01 -20.21 -8.16
CA VAL A 264 -6.62 -18.81 -8.00
C VAL A 264 -5.11 -18.68 -7.80
N THR A 265 -4.47 -17.91 -8.70
CA THR A 265 -3.10 -17.43 -8.55
C THR A 265 -3.12 -16.01 -7.99
N ILE A 266 -2.28 -15.72 -7.00
CA ILE A 266 -2.18 -14.40 -6.37
C ILE A 266 -0.74 -13.92 -6.36
N THR A 267 -0.48 -12.76 -6.95
CA THR A 267 0.79 -12.05 -6.78
C THR A 267 0.56 -10.85 -5.88
N THR A 268 1.28 -10.77 -4.75
CA THR A 268 1.20 -9.62 -3.85
C THR A 268 2.29 -8.60 -4.14
N CYS A 269 2.14 -7.35 -3.71
CA CYS A 269 3.22 -6.36 -3.72
C CYS A 269 3.95 -6.30 -2.36
N GLY A 270 5.20 -5.84 -2.38
CA GLY A 270 5.92 -5.48 -1.16
C GLY A 270 5.17 -4.36 -0.43
N SER A 271 5.05 -4.48 0.90
CA SER A 271 4.27 -3.52 1.69
C SER A 271 4.98 -3.22 3.01
N THR A 272 4.83 -2.00 3.53
CA THR A 272 5.33 -1.62 4.86
C THR A 272 4.24 -1.00 5.72
N TYR A 273 4.32 -1.26 7.02
CA TYR A 273 3.43 -0.67 8.01
C TYR A 273 4.16 -0.50 9.34
N PHE A 274 3.75 0.46 10.14
CA PHE A 274 4.24 0.57 11.51
C PHE A 274 3.52 -0.43 12.41
N GLY A 275 4.29 -1.32 13.03
CA GLY A 275 3.81 -2.09 14.18
C GLY A 275 3.94 -1.30 15.48
N SER A 276 3.82 -1.99 16.61
CA SER A 276 3.92 -1.41 17.97
C SER A 276 5.20 -0.59 18.18
N ASP A 277 6.35 -1.15 17.79
CA ASP A 277 7.67 -0.62 18.16
C ASP A 277 8.56 -0.29 16.95
N LEU A 278 8.36 -0.99 15.83
CA LEU A 278 9.20 -0.90 14.64
C LEU A 278 8.34 -1.02 13.37
N GLU A 279 8.86 -0.47 12.28
CA GLU A 279 8.33 -0.76 10.94
C GLU A 279 8.42 -2.27 10.66
N VAL A 280 7.40 -2.78 9.99
CA VAL A 280 7.32 -4.17 9.53
C VAL A 280 7.17 -4.17 8.01
N LEU A 281 8.12 -4.82 7.35
CA LEU A 281 8.09 -5.12 5.93
C LEU A 281 7.36 -6.43 5.68
N ILE A 282 6.56 -6.46 4.62
CA ILE A 282 5.88 -7.64 4.12
C ILE A 282 6.44 -7.92 2.74
N HIS A 283 7.03 -9.10 2.58
CA HIS A 283 7.56 -9.53 1.28
C HIS A 283 6.42 -9.76 0.31
N ASN A 284 6.65 -9.44 -0.97
CA ASN A 284 5.79 -9.93 -2.03
C ASN A 284 5.79 -11.47 -2.07
N GLU A 285 4.68 -12.02 -2.53
CA GLU A 285 4.43 -13.44 -2.63
C GLU A 285 3.90 -13.73 -4.03
N ASN A 286 4.27 -14.90 -4.56
CA ASN A 286 3.60 -15.48 -5.71
C ASN A 286 2.99 -16.80 -5.23
N ILE A 287 1.67 -16.86 -5.18
CA ILE A 287 0.89 -18.03 -4.79
C ILE A 287 0.30 -18.61 -6.07
N GLU A 288 0.71 -19.82 -6.42
CA GLU A 288 0.25 -20.50 -7.63
C GLU A 288 -1.05 -21.26 -7.36
N ALA A 289 -1.94 -21.28 -8.37
CA ALA A 289 -3.09 -22.16 -8.40
C ALA A 289 -2.66 -23.64 -8.43
N MET A 290 -3.58 -24.54 -8.06
CA MET A 290 -3.36 -25.98 -8.15
C MET A 290 -3.12 -26.40 -9.60
N GLU A 291 -2.13 -27.26 -9.81
CA GLU A 291 -1.82 -27.82 -11.13
C GLU A 291 -3.06 -28.45 -11.78
N GLY A 292 -3.21 -28.24 -13.09
CA GLY A 292 -4.34 -28.76 -13.86
C GLY A 292 -5.62 -27.91 -13.81
N THR A 293 -5.61 -26.76 -13.13
CA THR A 293 -6.71 -25.78 -13.14
C THR A 293 -6.48 -24.67 -14.17
N ASN A 294 -7.56 -24.03 -14.63
CA ASN A 294 -7.45 -22.83 -15.47
C ASN A 294 -7.33 -21.59 -14.57
N ALA A 295 -6.09 -21.22 -14.23
CA ALA A 295 -5.83 -20.27 -13.16
C ALA A 295 -6.37 -18.85 -13.42
N GLN A 296 -7.22 -18.35 -12.53
CA GLN A 296 -7.58 -16.94 -12.46
C GLN A 296 -6.48 -16.18 -11.72
N HIS A 297 -5.96 -15.13 -12.35
CA HIS A 297 -4.85 -14.34 -11.80
C HIS A 297 -5.39 -13.11 -11.07
N PHE A 298 -4.99 -12.96 -9.81
CA PHE A 298 -5.28 -11.80 -8.99
C PHE A 298 -4.00 -11.15 -8.47
N LYS A 299 -4.13 -9.87 -8.15
CA LYS A 299 -3.10 -9.04 -7.53
C LYS A 299 -3.57 -8.63 -6.14
N GLY A 300 -2.71 -8.84 -5.15
CA GLY A 300 -3.00 -8.62 -3.73
C GLY A 300 -2.16 -7.49 -3.13
N ILE A 301 -2.76 -6.64 -2.30
CA ILE A 301 -2.07 -5.52 -1.67
C ILE A 301 -2.45 -5.45 -0.19
N TRP A 302 -1.45 -5.57 0.68
CA TRP A 302 -1.63 -5.25 2.10
C TRP A 302 -1.64 -3.74 2.27
N ILE A 303 -2.67 -3.20 2.92
CA ILE A 303 -2.83 -1.76 3.07
C ILE A 303 -3.36 -1.40 4.45
N GLN A 304 -2.80 -0.35 5.06
CA GLN A 304 -3.46 0.31 6.19
C GLN A 304 -4.52 1.25 5.61
N PRO A 305 -5.81 1.06 5.95
CA PRO A 305 -6.81 1.99 5.47
C PRO A 305 -6.57 3.34 6.13
N ARG A 306 -6.15 4.30 5.32
CA ARG A 306 -5.90 5.69 5.71
C ARG A 306 -6.57 6.61 4.73
N PHE A 307 -6.88 7.81 5.20
CA PHE A 307 -7.50 8.85 4.39
C PHE A 307 -6.58 10.06 4.42
N PHE A 308 -6.29 10.64 3.25
CA PHE A 308 -5.44 11.83 3.14
C PHE A 308 -6.18 12.90 2.36
N GLN A 309 -6.23 14.12 2.89
CA GLN A 309 -6.73 15.29 2.14
C GLN A 309 -5.57 16.11 1.65
N LEU A 310 -5.55 16.42 0.35
CA LEU A 310 -4.61 17.39 -0.21
C LEU A 310 -5.28 18.76 -0.40
N PRO A 311 -4.51 19.86 -0.31
CA PRO A 311 -4.98 21.18 -0.72
C PRO A 311 -5.42 21.20 -2.19
N PRO A 312 -6.39 22.05 -2.57
CA PRO A 312 -6.90 22.12 -3.96
C PRO A 312 -5.86 22.38 -5.05
N ASN A 313 -4.75 23.06 -4.71
CA ASN A 313 -3.67 23.41 -5.64
C ASN A 313 -2.40 22.58 -5.39
N TYR A 314 -2.55 21.36 -4.86
CA TYR A 314 -1.40 20.50 -4.60
C TYR A 314 -0.72 20.09 -5.91
N SER A 315 0.59 20.26 -5.95
CA SER A 315 1.45 19.77 -7.03
C SER A 315 2.64 19.02 -6.44
N TRP A 316 3.06 17.96 -7.14
CA TRP A 316 4.29 17.24 -6.83
C TRP A 316 5.52 17.94 -7.38
N SER A 317 5.39 18.56 -8.55
CA SER A 317 6.37 19.46 -9.13
C SER A 317 6.27 20.82 -8.48
N LEU A 318 7.41 21.51 -8.36
CA LEU A 318 7.45 22.93 -8.04
C LEU A 318 6.78 23.76 -9.14
#